data_AF-A0A7H9B7Z4-F1
#
_entry.id   AF-A0A7H9B7Z4-F1
#
_cell.length_a   1.000
_cell.length_b   1.000
_cell.length_c   1.000
_cell.angle_alpha   90.00
_cell.angle_beta   90.00
_cell.angle_gamma   90.00
#
_symmetry.space_group_name_H-M   'P 1'
#
loop_
_entity.id
_entity.type
_entity.pdbx_description
1 polymer ?
#
loop_
_entity_poly.entity_id
_entity_poly.type
_entity_poly.pdbx_seq_one_letter_code
_entity_poly.pdbx_strand_id
1 'polypeptide(L)'
;MRPTVTKLARAYTPMIKFVGGKHPIIEHSGAIKAHPCSLGGLLPGSKDCVPVSEFLRNQRPFEVIPYKNANRPQKVKSSKSVSAGASKSQYDFVHRPLKDNEVSSISQLPARFRFKPIGELESETINNGGAL
;
A
#
# COMPACT_ATOMS: atom_id res chain seq x y z
N MET A 1 -21.83 -49.27 4.24
CA MET A 1 -20.79 -48.23 4.38
C MET A 1 -20.21 -47.92 3.01
N ARG A 2 -20.29 -46.67 2.52
CA ARG A 2 -19.77 -46.28 1.20
C ARG A 2 -18.22 -46.17 1.28
N PRO A 3 -17.45 -46.99 0.54
CA PRO A 3 -15.98 -47.05 0.65
C PRO A 3 -15.23 -45.88 -0.02
N THR A 4 -15.94 -44.81 -0.41
CA THR A 4 -15.39 -43.72 -1.24
C THR A 4 -14.78 -42.58 -0.42
N VAL A 5 -15.18 -42.41 0.84
CA VAL A 5 -14.76 -41.26 1.67
C VAL A 5 -13.30 -41.39 2.15
N THR A 6 -12.85 -42.60 2.48
CA THR A 6 -11.49 -42.85 2.98
C THR A 6 -10.40 -42.74 1.91
N LYS A 7 -10.71 -42.98 0.63
CA LYS A 7 -9.74 -42.79 -0.47
C LYS A 7 -9.56 -41.32 -0.84
N LEU A 8 -10.60 -40.49 -0.73
CA LEU A 8 -10.54 -39.07 -1.08
C LEU A 8 -9.78 -38.25 -0.01
N ALA A 9 -9.90 -38.63 1.28
CA ALA A 9 -9.14 -38.01 2.38
C ALA A 9 -7.61 -38.20 2.26
N ARG A 10 -7.13 -39.30 1.67
CA ARG A 10 -5.70 -39.52 1.39
C ARG A 10 -5.15 -38.68 0.24
N ALA A 11 -5.99 -38.25 -0.69
CA ALA A 11 -5.57 -37.46 -1.84
C ALA A 11 -5.37 -35.98 -1.51
N TYR A 12 -6.07 -35.47 -0.49
CA TYR A 12 -6.06 -34.06 -0.08
C TYR A 12 -5.27 -33.78 1.21
N THR A 13 -4.54 -34.76 1.75
CA THR A 13 -3.52 -34.48 2.76
C THR A 13 -2.34 -33.79 2.09
N PRO A 14 -2.06 -32.50 2.34
CA PRO A 14 -0.87 -31.85 1.80
C PRO A 14 0.37 -32.55 2.37
N MET A 15 1.02 -33.35 1.53
CA MET A 15 2.23 -34.08 1.89
C MET A 15 3.44 -33.16 1.83
N ILE A 16 3.57 -32.22 2.79
CA ILE A 16 4.89 -31.63 3.04
C ILE A 16 5.66 -32.68 3.85
N LYS A 17 6.30 -33.61 3.13
CA LYS A 17 7.22 -34.56 3.71
C LYS A 17 8.56 -33.85 3.90
N PHE A 18 8.86 -33.46 5.12
CA PHE A 18 10.18 -32.98 5.50
C PHE A 18 11.17 -34.16 5.42
N VAL A 19 11.75 -34.36 4.24
CA VAL A 19 12.83 -35.34 4.03
C VAL A 19 14.11 -34.67 4.52
N GLY A 20 14.76 -35.25 5.54
CA GLY A 20 16.04 -34.73 6.07
C GLY A 20 16.04 -34.22 7.52
N GLY A 21 14.96 -34.44 8.29
CA GLY A 21 14.91 -34.09 9.71
C GLY A 21 14.40 -32.67 9.99
N LYS A 22 14.52 -32.21 11.23
CA LYS A 22 14.11 -30.84 11.61
C LYS A 22 14.96 -29.84 10.83
N HIS A 23 14.32 -28.88 10.15
CA HIS A 23 15.06 -27.75 9.60
C HIS A 23 15.79 -27.03 10.74
N PRO A 24 17.08 -26.68 10.59
CA PRO A 24 17.75 -25.88 11.58
C PRO A 24 17.01 -24.55 11.69
N ILE A 25 16.66 -24.16 12.92
CA ILE A 25 16.23 -22.80 13.20
C ILE A 25 17.50 -21.97 13.09
N ILE A 26 17.66 -21.28 11.97
CA ILE A 26 18.78 -20.37 11.78
C ILE A 26 18.52 -19.18 12.68
N GLU A 27 19.33 -19.02 13.73
CA GLU A 27 19.32 -17.80 14.53
C GLU A 27 19.84 -16.66 13.66
N HIS A 28 18.92 -15.85 13.15
CA HIS A 28 19.29 -14.59 12.53
C HIS A 28 19.80 -13.67 13.63
N SER A 29 21.07 -13.26 13.54
CA SER A 29 21.60 -12.23 14.44
C SER A 29 20.71 -10.99 14.30
N GLY A 30 20.09 -10.52 15.38
CA GLY A 30 19.31 -9.27 15.38
C GLY A 30 20.14 -8.01 15.10
N ALA A 31 21.42 -8.18 14.77
CA ALA A 31 22.31 -7.12 14.34
C ALA A 31 21.90 -6.63 12.94
N ILE A 32 21.66 -5.33 12.83
CA ILE A 32 21.41 -4.62 11.58
C ILE A 32 22.67 -4.73 10.71
N LYS A 33 22.57 -5.42 9.58
CA LYS A 33 23.67 -5.62 8.63
C LYS A 33 23.24 -5.13 7.26
N ALA A 34 24.17 -4.51 6.55
CA ALA A 34 23.92 -4.09 5.18
C ALA A 34 23.69 -5.30 4.29
N HIS A 35 22.77 -5.15 3.34
CA HIS A 35 22.51 -6.17 2.34
C HIS A 35 23.78 -6.38 1.48
N PRO A 36 24.14 -7.62 1.09
CA PRO A 36 25.33 -7.88 0.28
C PRO A 36 25.33 -7.17 -1.08
N CYS A 37 24.15 -6.81 -1.60
CA CYS A 37 24.02 -6.02 -2.82
C CYS A 37 24.02 -4.50 -2.59
N SER A 38 24.23 -4.03 -1.36
CA SER A 38 24.42 -2.61 -1.09
C SER A 38 25.80 -2.17 -1.55
N LEU A 39 25.86 -1.11 -2.36
CA LEU A 39 27.13 -0.54 -2.81
C LEU A 39 27.92 -0.04 -1.59
N GLY A 40 29.07 -0.64 -1.33
CA GLY A 40 29.93 -0.29 -0.20
C GLY A 40 29.37 -0.66 1.18
N GLY A 41 28.34 -1.53 1.26
CA GLY A 41 27.75 -1.93 2.54
C GLY A 41 26.98 -0.80 3.24
N LEU A 42 26.41 0.13 2.46
CA LEU A 42 25.59 1.21 3.00
C LEU A 42 24.32 0.65 3.67
N LEU A 43 24.00 1.19 4.84
CA LEU A 43 22.71 0.98 5.50
C LEU A 43 21.71 2.05 5.05
N PRO A 44 20.42 1.72 4.87
CA PRO A 44 19.40 2.73 4.67
C PRO A 44 19.36 3.68 5.88
N GLY A 45 19.31 4.99 5.64
CA GLY A 45 19.32 5.99 6.72
C GLY A 45 20.69 6.26 7.34
N SER A 46 21.77 5.65 6.83
CA SER A 46 23.13 5.97 7.28
C SER A 46 23.57 7.38 6.88
N LYS A 47 24.60 7.92 7.55
CA LYS A 47 25.15 9.26 7.27
C LYS A 47 25.69 9.42 5.86
N ASP A 48 26.07 8.30 5.24
CA ASP A 48 26.61 8.27 3.89
C ASP A 48 25.51 8.28 2.81
N CYS A 49 24.23 8.12 3.20
CA CYS A 49 23.10 8.27 2.29
C CYS A 49 22.85 9.75 1.95
N VAL A 50 22.65 10.04 0.67
CA VAL A 50 22.20 11.36 0.22
C VAL A 50 20.76 11.60 0.73
N PRO A 51 20.47 12.75 1.38
CA PRO A 51 19.12 13.03 1.85
C PRO A 51 18.16 13.20 0.67
N VAL A 52 16.92 12.75 0.86
CA VAL A 52 15.88 12.76 -0.19
C VAL A 52 15.68 14.15 -0.78
N SER A 53 15.77 15.20 0.03
CA SER A 53 15.65 16.58 -0.42
C SER A 53 16.74 16.99 -1.41
N GLU A 54 17.97 16.52 -1.25
CA GLU A 54 19.08 16.78 -2.18
C GLU A 54 18.95 15.96 -3.45
N PHE A 55 18.55 14.69 -3.33
CA PHE A 55 18.31 13.82 -4.47
C PHE A 55 17.20 14.35 -5.39
N LEU A 56 16.08 14.81 -4.82
CA LEU A 56 14.93 15.31 -5.56
C LEU A 56 15.16 16.67 -6.23
N ARG A 57 16.10 17.50 -5.74
CA ARG A 57 16.43 18.80 -6.37
C ARG A 57 16.91 18.66 -7.81
N ASN A 58 17.60 17.56 -8.12
CA ASN A 58 18.14 17.30 -9.45
C ASN A 58 17.12 16.63 -10.38
N GLN A 59 15.97 16.20 -9.85
CA GLN A 59 14.90 15.61 -10.64
C GLN A 59 13.99 16.71 -11.18
N ARG A 60 13.60 16.59 -12.46
CA ARG A 60 12.59 17.49 -13.01
C ARG A 60 11.28 17.28 -12.24
N PRO A 61 10.58 18.35 -11.84
CA PRO A 61 9.27 18.21 -11.22
C PRO A 61 8.37 17.40 -12.16
N PHE A 62 7.62 16.46 -11.58
CA PHE A 62 6.62 15.75 -12.35
C PHE A 62 5.53 16.73 -12.79
N GLU A 63 5.55 17.09 -14.08
CA GLU A 63 4.55 17.96 -14.66
C GLU A 63 3.39 17.11 -15.20
N VAL A 64 2.21 17.23 -14.58
CA VAL A 64 0.98 16.64 -15.12
C VAL A 64 0.52 17.49 -16.29
N ILE A 65 0.96 17.14 -17.50
CA ILE A 65 0.49 17.77 -18.72
C ILE A 65 -0.92 17.22 -19.03
N PRO A 66 -1.98 18.06 -19.03
CA PRO A 66 -3.30 17.61 -19.39
C PRO A 66 -3.31 17.10 -20.83
N TYR A 67 -3.78 15.87 -21.03
CA TYR A 67 -3.85 15.26 -22.35
C TYR A 67 -4.86 16.01 -23.24
N LYS A 68 -4.35 16.77 -24.21
CA LYS A 68 -5.15 17.47 -25.22
C LYS A 68 -5.34 16.56 -26.44
N ASN A 69 -6.45 15.81 -26.46
CA ASN A 69 -6.90 15.17 -27.69
C ASN A 69 -7.43 16.24 -28.67
N ALA A 70 -6.72 16.50 -29.77
CA ALA A 70 -7.20 17.38 -30.85
C ALA A 70 -8.51 16.87 -31.51
N ASN A 71 -8.77 15.56 -31.44
CA ASN A 71 -9.94 14.91 -32.06
C ASN A 71 -11.08 14.61 -31.07
N ARG A 72 -11.04 15.15 -29.84
CA ARG A 72 -12.14 14.98 -28.88
C ARG A 72 -13.11 16.16 -29.00
N PRO A 73 -14.40 15.95 -29.29
CA PRO A 73 -15.34 17.05 -29.43
C PRO A 73 -15.37 17.88 -28.14
N GLN A 74 -15.13 19.19 -28.27
CA GLN A 74 -15.20 20.14 -27.18
C GLN A 74 -16.60 20.09 -26.57
N LYS A 75 -16.70 19.71 -25.30
CA LYS A 75 -17.92 19.87 -24.52
C LYS A 75 -18.15 21.37 -24.35
N VAL A 76 -19.16 21.88 -25.05
CA VAL A 76 -19.59 23.28 -25.07
C VAL A 76 -19.76 23.80 -23.65
N LYS A 77 -19.22 25.00 -23.40
CA LYS A 77 -19.40 25.76 -22.16
C LYS A 77 -20.90 25.99 -21.93
N SER A 78 -21.50 25.23 -21.01
CA SER A 78 -22.74 25.63 -20.36
C SER A 78 -22.48 25.74 -18.86
N SER A 79 -22.76 26.92 -18.35
CA SER A 79 -22.78 27.31 -16.95
C SER A 79 -23.76 26.42 -16.17
N LYS A 80 -23.28 25.30 -15.64
CA LYS A 80 -23.84 24.63 -14.45
C LYS A 80 -22.84 23.60 -13.95
N SER A 81 -22.38 23.78 -12.72
CA SER A 81 -21.47 22.86 -12.01
C SER A 81 -22.09 21.47 -11.89
N VAL A 82 -21.76 20.53 -12.79
CA VAL A 82 -22.16 19.13 -12.64
C VAL A 82 -21.16 18.18 -13.31
N SER A 83 -20.73 17.20 -12.50
CA SER A 83 -20.24 15.84 -12.81
C SER A 83 -19.14 15.67 -13.88
N ALA A 84 -17.93 15.46 -13.36
CA ALA A 84 -16.86 14.78 -14.07
C ALA A 84 -17.30 13.36 -14.45
N GLY A 85 -17.12 13.03 -15.74
CA GLY A 85 -16.91 11.68 -16.28
C GLY A 85 -17.81 10.55 -15.79
N ALA A 86 -18.78 10.15 -16.61
CA ALA A 86 -19.43 8.84 -16.50
C ALA A 86 -18.44 7.71 -16.83
N SER A 87 -17.47 7.46 -15.95
CA SER A 87 -17.17 6.09 -15.56
C SER A 87 -18.47 5.57 -14.93
N LYS A 88 -18.93 4.36 -15.29
CA LYS A 88 -20.05 3.75 -14.56
C LYS A 88 -19.58 3.50 -13.13
N SER A 89 -19.69 4.51 -12.28
CA SER A 89 -19.56 4.41 -10.84
C SER A 89 -20.52 3.30 -10.43
N GLN A 90 -20.02 2.27 -9.75
CA GLN A 90 -20.86 1.20 -9.20
C GLN A 90 -21.89 1.73 -8.19
N TYR A 91 -21.82 3.02 -7.84
CA TYR A 91 -22.65 3.67 -6.85
C TYR A 91 -23.27 4.95 -7.40
N ASP A 92 -24.59 5.07 -7.24
CA ASP A 92 -25.34 6.30 -7.48
C ASP A 92 -25.24 7.19 -6.24
N PHE A 93 -24.69 8.38 -6.41
CA PHE A 93 -24.65 9.36 -5.33
C PHE A 93 -26.05 9.94 -5.10
N VAL A 94 -26.64 9.65 -3.93
CA VAL A 94 -27.93 10.20 -3.52
C VAL A 94 -27.70 11.39 -2.59
N HIS A 95 -28.11 12.58 -3.03
CA HIS A 95 -28.03 13.80 -2.23
C HIS A 95 -29.18 13.85 -1.22
N ARG A 96 -29.02 13.16 -0.09
CA ARG A 96 -29.93 13.16 1.06
C ARG A 96 -29.25 13.75 2.31
N PRO A 97 -30.01 14.26 3.29
CA PRO A 97 -29.45 14.60 4.59
C PRO A 97 -28.86 13.38 5.29
N LEU A 98 -27.87 13.63 6.15
CA LEU A 98 -27.25 12.63 7.00
C LEU A 98 -28.28 12.15 8.04
N LYS A 99 -28.33 10.84 8.28
CA LYS A 99 -29.15 10.23 9.35
C LYS A 99 -28.41 10.30 10.68
N ASP A 100 -29.12 9.93 11.74
CA ASP A 100 -28.55 9.80 13.08
C ASP A 100 -27.35 8.84 13.07
N ASN A 101 -26.23 9.31 13.64
CA ASN A 101 -24.92 8.63 13.67
C ASN A 101 -24.19 8.50 12.32
N GLU A 102 -24.65 9.17 11.25
CA GLU A 102 -23.86 9.36 10.04
C GLU A 102 -23.00 10.63 10.17
N VAL A 103 -21.76 10.57 9.67
CA VAL A 103 -20.84 11.71 9.67
C VAL A 103 -20.38 12.06 8.27
N SER A 104 -20.18 13.35 8.04
CA SER A 104 -19.81 13.90 6.73
C SER A 104 -18.32 13.74 6.43
N SER A 105 -17.50 13.58 7.47
CA SER A 105 -16.05 13.51 7.36
C SER A 105 -15.48 12.48 8.33
N ILE A 106 -14.39 11.86 7.92
CA ILE A 106 -13.64 10.87 8.71
C ILE A 106 -13.15 11.48 10.04
N SER A 107 -12.92 12.79 10.09
CA SER A 107 -12.50 13.49 11.32
C SER A 107 -13.58 13.56 12.40
N GLN A 108 -14.85 13.40 12.02
CA GLN A 108 -15.99 13.42 12.94
C GLN A 108 -16.32 12.02 13.48
N LEU A 109 -15.66 10.97 12.99
CA LEU A 109 -15.82 9.62 13.52
C LEU A 109 -15.26 9.51 14.95
N PRO A 110 -15.75 8.56 15.76
CA PRO A 110 -15.14 8.22 17.03
C PRO A 110 -13.66 7.88 16.86
N ALA A 111 -12.82 8.24 17.84
CA ALA A 111 -11.35 8.10 17.76
C ALA A 111 -10.86 6.69 17.37
N ARG A 112 -11.62 5.65 17.73
CA ARG A 112 -11.31 4.24 17.39
C ARG A 112 -11.41 3.94 15.89
N PHE A 113 -12.20 4.71 15.15
CA PHE A 113 -12.43 4.57 13.70
C PHE A 113 -11.73 5.66 12.89
N ARG A 114 -11.06 6.60 13.55
CA ARG A 114 -10.22 7.60 12.87
C ARG A 114 -8.89 6.95 12.47
N PHE A 115 -8.34 7.42 11.36
CA PHE A 115 -6.98 7.07 10.98
C PHE A 115 -6.01 7.47 12.09
N LYS A 116 -5.14 6.55 12.51
CA LYS A 116 -4.07 6.82 13.47
C LYS A 116 -2.86 7.31 12.67
N PRO A 117 -2.34 8.52 12.94
CA PRO A 117 -1.11 8.97 12.31
C PRO A 117 0.03 8.05 12.70
N ILE A 118 0.97 7.87 11.77
CA ILE A 118 2.23 7.15 12.00
C ILE A 118 2.99 7.92 13.08
N GLY A 119 3.51 7.20 14.09
CA GLY A 119 4.33 7.82 15.14
C GLY A 119 5.72 8.19 14.63
N GLU A 120 6.42 9.12 15.29
CA GLU A 120 7.77 9.54 14.88
C GLU A 120 8.73 8.36 14.71
N LEU A 121 8.81 7.47 15.71
CA LEU A 121 9.67 6.29 15.66
C LEU A 121 9.30 5.32 14.53
N GLU A 122 8.00 5.15 14.26
CA GLU A 122 7.53 4.33 13.14
C GLU A 122 7.89 4.99 11.80
N SER A 123 7.78 6.32 11.71
CA SER A 123 8.14 7.08 10.52
C SER A 123 9.63 6.99 10.23
N GLU A 124 10.48 7.11 11.25
CA GLU A 124 11.93 6.92 11.13
C GLU A 124 12.25 5.49 10.71
N THR A 125 11.57 4.49 11.30
CA THR A 125 11.74 3.08 10.92
C THR A 125 11.39 2.85 9.46
N ILE A 126 10.28 3.39 8.98
CA ILE A 126 9.85 3.26 7.58
C ILE A 126 10.85 3.95 6.65
N ASN A 127 11.27 5.17 6.98
CA ASN A 127 12.21 5.95 6.17
C ASN A 127 13.59 5.27 6.09
N ASN A 128 14.02 4.61 7.18
CA ASN A 128 15.26 3.86 7.24
C ASN A 128 15.10 2.39 6.81
N GLY A 129 13.98 2.03 6.15
CA GLY A 129 13.76 0.67 5.64
C GLY A 129 13.82 -0.43 6.70
N GLY A 130 13.51 -0.11 7.96
CA GLY A 130 13.56 -1.02 9.10
C GLY A 130 14.94 -1.14 9.77
N ALA A 131 15.93 -0.35 9.36
CA ALA A 131 17.27 -0.36 9.94
C ALA A 131 17.42 0.65 11.09
N LEU A 132 16.71 0.40 12.21
CA LEU A 132 16.81 1.17 13.47
C LEU A 132 17.14 0.28 14.66
#